data_AF-A0A0R2S6X1-F1
#
_entry.id   AF-A0A0R2S6X1-F1
#
_cell.length_a   1.000
_cell.length_b   1.000
_cell.length_c   1.000
_cell.angle_alpha   90.00
_cell.angle_beta   90.00
_cell.angle_gamma   90.00
#
_symmetry.space_group_name_H-M   'P 1'
#
loop_
_entity.id
_entity.type
_entity.pdbx_description
1 polymer ?
#
loop_
_entity_poly.entity_id
_entity_poly.type
_entity_poly.pdbx_seq_one_letter_code
_entity_poly.pdbx_strand_id
1 'polypeptide(L)'
;MPFMHGTVFKQGAFVGDLRHGSCAEVSNRKNFSYPGYSEILTGVVDHSINSNDKVPNANKSFIELLRENTEKDRLHYAAAFTSWDVFPSILNVERSGLYVNAFGPLDVISSENEQRIQSFYFDTPRPWTSVRNDVFTHRFALEYLEREQPDVLFISYGETDDFAHDGKYHEYIWAANRTDRFIGEIWATLQRLDAYRDNTTFFITTDHGRGQLPLESWQHHSPTAPEHVNQDSLNRYAQGIAGEEAVWMAALGPDISSRGEIITPNGCLTSNRVAATLIHTLGIDFRTLNPNMGAPLREFLR
;
A
#
# COMPACT_ATOMS: atom_id res chain seq x y z
N MET A 1 -0.10 6.83 16.42
CA MET A 1 -0.79 5.75 15.69
C MET A 1 -1.37 4.74 16.69
N PRO A 2 -2.48 5.08 17.40
CA PRO A 2 -3.10 4.17 18.37
C PRO A 2 -3.47 2.77 17.85
N PHE A 3 -4.00 2.64 16.63
CA PHE A 3 -4.40 1.33 16.10
C PHE A 3 -3.18 0.44 15.83
N MET A 4 -2.14 0.99 15.18
CA MET A 4 -0.91 0.25 14.91
C MET A 4 -0.27 -0.28 16.20
N HIS A 5 -0.07 0.58 17.21
CA HIS A 5 0.56 0.18 18.47
C HIS A 5 -0.36 -0.63 19.40
N GLY A 6 -1.66 -0.37 19.38
CA GLY A 6 -2.65 -1.00 20.25
C GLY A 6 -3.07 -2.38 19.79
N THR A 7 -3.08 -2.61 18.47
CA THR A 7 -3.61 -3.82 17.84
C THR A 7 -2.56 -4.50 16.97
N VAL A 8 -2.13 -3.85 15.88
CA VAL A 8 -1.31 -4.50 14.84
C VAL A 8 -0.01 -5.07 15.41
N PHE A 9 0.76 -4.26 16.13
CA PHE A 9 2.06 -4.67 16.68
C PHE A 9 1.95 -5.66 17.85
N LYS A 10 0.77 -5.84 18.44
CA LYS A 10 0.54 -6.80 19.52
C LYS A 10 -0.01 -8.14 19.04
N GLN A 11 -0.74 -8.14 17.93
CA GLN A 11 -1.51 -9.29 17.46
C GLN A 11 -0.97 -9.85 16.14
N GLY A 12 -0.11 -9.11 15.45
CA GLY A 12 0.42 -9.45 14.14
C GLY A 12 1.94 -9.57 14.11
N ALA A 13 2.47 -9.45 12.90
CA ALA A 13 3.89 -9.36 12.62
C ALA A 13 4.20 -8.02 11.97
N PHE A 14 5.37 -7.45 12.24
CA PHE A 14 5.80 -6.21 11.59
C PHE A 14 7.32 -6.14 11.44
N VAL A 15 7.79 -5.37 10.46
CA VAL A 15 9.19 -5.12 10.16
C VAL A 15 9.40 -3.65 9.78
N GLY A 16 10.59 -3.10 10.04
CA GLY A 16 11.01 -1.78 9.58
C GLY A 16 11.52 -0.83 10.67
N ASP A 17 11.65 -1.28 11.93
CA ASP A 17 12.34 -0.51 12.97
C ASP A 17 13.85 -0.76 12.94
N LEU A 18 14.56 0.06 12.16
CA LEU A 18 16.01 -0.05 11.98
C LEU A 18 16.79 0.05 13.31
N ARG A 19 16.23 0.69 14.34
CA ARG A 19 16.89 0.85 15.65
C ARG A 19 17.01 -0.48 16.39
N HIS A 20 16.20 -1.47 16.05
CA HIS A 20 16.25 -2.82 16.63
C HIS A 20 16.84 -3.85 15.66
N GLY A 21 17.36 -3.45 14.49
CA GLY A 21 17.80 -4.39 13.46
C GLY A 21 16.63 -5.06 12.72
N SER A 22 15.47 -4.41 12.69
CA SER A 22 14.30 -4.78 11.91
C SER A 22 14.29 -3.98 10.61
N CYS A 23 14.69 -4.62 9.50
CA CYS A 23 15.00 -3.93 8.26
C CYS A 23 14.04 -4.32 7.13
N ALA A 24 13.44 -3.32 6.47
CA ALA A 24 12.66 -3.51 5.26
C ALA A 24 12.90 -2.36 4.27
N GLU A 25 12.98 -2.71 2.98
CA GLU A 25 13.32 -1.77 1.92
C GLU A 25 12.52 -2.00 0.63
N VAL A 26 12.39 -0.95 -0.20
CA VAL A 26 11.98 -1.13 -1.58
C VAL A 26 13.08 -1.84 -2.39
N SER A 27 12.65 -2.61 -3.38
CA SER A 27 13.55 -3.46 -4.20
C SER A 27 13.97 -2.77 -5.49
N ASN A 28 13.14 -1.84 -5.99
CA ASN A 28 13.29 -1.17 -7.27
C ASN A 28 14.47 -0.19 -7.37
N ARG A 29 15.04 0.24 -6.23
CA ARG A 29 16.15 1.21 -6.13
C ARG A 29 15.87 2.59 -6.75
N LYS A 30 14.61 2.88 -7.07
CA LYS A 30 14.15 4.19 -7.56
C LYS A 30 13.50 5.00 -6.45
N ASN A 31 12.96 4.36 -5.42
CA ASN A 31 12.49 5.00 -4.19
C ASN A 31 11.47 6.13 -4.43
N PHE A 32 10.52 5.91 -5.34
CA PHE A 32 9.37 6.79 -5.58
C PHE A 32 8.13 5.97 -5.99
N SER A 33 6.98 6.63 -6.10
CA SER A 33 5.67 5.99 -5.97
C SER A 33 5.34 4.91 -6.99
N TYR A 34 5.35 5.18 -8.31
CA TYR A 34 4.98 4.16 -9.30
C TYR A 34 5.80 2.86 -9.15
N PRO A 35 7.14 2.84 -9.26
CA PRO A 35 7.89 1.59 -9.12
C PRO A 35 7.70 0.91 -7.76
N GLY A 36 7.48 1.68 -6.68
CA GLY A 36 7.11 1.17 -5.35
C GLY A 36 5.78 0.41 -5.35
N TYR A 37 4.70 1.03 -5.83
CA TYR A 37 3.41 0.36 -5.97
C TYR A 37 3.46 -0.83 -6.94
N SER A 38 4.22 -0.69 -8.04
CA SER A 38 4.36 -1.75 -9.03
C SER A 38 4.96 -3.02 -8.41
N GLU A 39 6.07 -2.92 -7.67
CA GLU A 39 6.68 -4.12 -7.10
C GLU A 39 5.83 -4.74 -5.98
N ILE A 40 5.13 -3.93 -5.18
CA ILE A 40 4.20 -4.42 -4.15
C ILE A 40 3.07 -5.22 -4.80
N LEU A 41 2.44 -4.64 -5.84
CA LEU A 41 1.25 -5.19 -6.47
C LEU A 41 1.56 -6.32 -7.44
N THR A 42 2.72 -6.34 -8.08
CA THR A 42 3.06 -7.34 -9.11
C THR A 42 4.03 -8.40 -8.61
N GLY A 43 4.74 -8.12 -7.52
CA GLY A 43 5.86 -8.90 -7.02
C GLY A 43 7.14 -8.80 -7.87
N VAL A 44 7.12 -8.02 -8.95
CA VAL A 44 8.20 -7.94 -9.94
C VAL A 44 8.89 -6.58 -9.84
N VAL A 45 10.22 -6.60 -9.86
CA VAL A 45 11.03 -5.38 -9.97
C VAL A 45 11.21 -5.03 -11.44
N ASP A 46 10.51 -3.99 -11.91
CA ASP A 46 10.60 -3.53 -13.28
C ASP A 46 11.43 -2.25 -13.39
N HIS A 47 12.67 -2.40 -13.87
CA HIS A 47 13.57 -1.27 -14.06
C HIS A 47 13.19 -0.36 -15.22
N SER A 48 12.20 -0.70 -16.06
CA SER A 48 11.68 0.19 -17.11
C SER A 48 10.75 1.28 -16.57
N ILE A 49 10.09 1.07 -15.42
CA ILE A 49 9.14 2.04 -14.81
C ILE A 49 9.90 3.17 -14.10
N ASN A 50 10.31 4.19 -14.84
CA ASN A 50 11.23 5.24 -14.38
C ASN A 50 10.59 6.63 -14.20
N SER A 51 9.26 6.70 -14.19
CA SER A 51 8.52 7.93 -13.91
C SER A 51 7.17 7.62 -13.22
N ASN A 52 6.53 8.67 -12.72
CA ASN A 52 5.15 8.66 -12.23
C ASN A 52 4.14 8.96 -13.35
N ASP A 53 4.54 8.85 -14.62
CA ASP A 53 3.65 9.09 -15.75
C ASP A 53 2.55 8.02 -15.81
N LYS A 54 1.41 8.40 -16.38
CA LYS A 54 0.23 7.52 -16.56
C LYS A 54 0.40 6.51 -17.69
N VAL A 55 1.53 5.81 -17.71
CA VAL A 55 1.83 4.71 -18.63
C VAL A 55 1.29 3.42 -18.03
N PRO A 56 0.44 2.64 -18.72
CA PRO A 56 -0.08 1.38 -18.18
C PRO A 56 1.04 0.39 -17.80
N ASN A 57 0.94 -0.23 -16.62
CA ASN A 57 1.93 -1.18 -16.15
C ASN A 57 1.92 -2.45 -17.02
N ALA A 58 3.08 -2.82 -17.56
CA ALA A 58 3.22 -4.03 -18.36
C ALA A 58 3.07 -5.30 -17.49
N ASN A 59 3.46 -5.25 -16.22
CA ASN A 59 3.32 -6.36 -15.30
C ASN A 59 1.88 -6.48 -14.79
N LYS A 60 1.41 -7.71 -14.58
CA LYS A 60 0.09 -7.98 -14.00
C LYS A 60 0.17 -7.91 -12.48
N SER A 61 -0.78 -7.22 -11.86
CA SER A 61 -0.91 -7.24 -10.41
C SER A 61 -1.35 -8.62 -9.93
N PHE A 62 -1.06 -8.97 -8.67
CA PHE A 62 -1.56 -10.20 -8.06
C PHE A 62 -3.10 -10.24 -8.07
N ILE A 63 -3.75 -9.08 -7.97
CA ILE A 63 -5.21 -8.93 -8.04
C ILE A 63 -5.72 -9.33 -9.44
N GLU A 64 -5.06 -8.85 -10.49
CA GLU A 64 -5.36 -9.24 -11.87
C GLU A 64 -5.14 -10.74 -12.08
N LEU A 65 -4.01 -11.28 -11.61
CA LEU A 65 -3.68 -12.70 -11.73
C LEU A 65 -4.69 -13.60 -11.00
N LEU A 66 -5.10 -13.24 -9.78
CA LEU A 66 -6.14 -13.97 -9.04
C LEU A 66 -7.48 -13.94 -9.78
N ARG A 67 -7.86 -12.79 -10.36
CA ARG A 67 -9.08 -12.66 -11.17
C ARG A 67 -9.06 -13.45 -12.46
N GLU A 68 -7.90 -13.67 -13.06
CA GLU A 68 -7.75 -14.53 -14.24
C GLU A 68 -7.84 -16.02 -13.91
N ASN A 69 -7.60 -16.39 -12.65
CA ASN A 69 -7.50 -17.78 -12.20
C ASN A 69 -8.61 -18.16 -11.20
N THR A 70 -9.70 -17.40 -11.13
CA THR A 70 -10.88 -17.69 -10.31
C THR A 70 -12.09 -18.00 -11.18
N GLU A 71 -12.92 -18.95 -10.73
CA GLU A 71 -14.21 -19.28 -11.37
C GLU A 71 -15.37 -18.40 -10.86
N LYS A 72 -15.13 -17.56 -9.83
CA LYS A 72 -16.14 -16.65 -9.28
C LYS A 72 -16.51 -15.55 -10.28
N ASP A 73 -17.72 -14.98 -10.10
CA ASP A 73 -18.12 -13.78 -10.83
C ASP A 73 -17.07 -12.67 -10.64
N ARG A 74 -16.54 -12.20 -11.77
CA ARG A 74 -15.38 -11.29 -11.81
C ARG A 74 -15.77 -9.86 -11.49
N LEU A 75 -17.07 -9.52 -11.48
CA LEU A 75 -17.54 -8.13 -11.38
C LEU A 75 -17.26 -7.50 -10.00
N HIS A 76 -17.37 -8.29 -8.91
CA HIS A 76 -17.21 -7.81 -7.53
C HIS A 76 -16.10 -8.54 -6.75
N TYR A 77 -15.34 -9.41 -7.42
CA TYR A 77 -14.25 -10.18 -6.80
C TYR A 77 -13.18 -9.29 -6.16
N ALA A 78 -12.82 -8.19 -6.82
CA ALA A 78 -11.82 -7.27 -6.30
C ALA A 78 -12.08 -5.82 -6.70
N ALA A 79 -11.65 -4.91 -5.83
CA ALA A 79 -11.72 -3.47 -6.05
C ALA A 79 -10.49 -2.75 -5.49
N ALA A 80 -10.21 -1.57 -6.03
CA ALA A 80 -9.22 -0.66 -5.50
C ALA A 80 -9.81 0.73 -5.26
N PHE A 81 -9.49 1.32 -4.11
CA PHE A 81 -9.83 2.70 -3.77
C PHE A 81 -8.57 3.46 -3.43
N THR A 82 -8.25 4.48 -4.21
CA THR A 82 -6.96 5.15 -4.10
C THR A 82 -7.13 6.66 -4.14
N SER A 83 -6.20 7.39 -3.52
CA SER A 83 -6.24 8.85 -3.52
C SER A 83 -5.61 9.47 -4.76
N TRP A 84 -4.65 8.77 -5.39
CA TRP A 84 -3.83 9.28 -6.49
C TRP A 84 -4.30 8.83 -7.88
N ASP A 85 -4.26 9.72 -8.87
CA ASP A 85 -4.81 9.55 -10.22
C ASP A 85 -4.01 8.64 -11.16
N VAL A 86 -2.86 8.11 -10.74
CA VAL A 86 -2.00 7.21 -11.54
C VAL A 86 -2.33 5.73 -11.32
N PHE A 87 -3.08 5.39 -10.26
CA PHE A 87 -3.49 4.01 -9.99
C PHE A 87 -4.21 3.27 -11.12
N PRO A 88 -5.06 3.93 -11.94
CA PRO A 88 -5.62 3.27 -13.12
C PRO A 88 -4.55 2.75 -14.09
N SER A 89 -3.42 3.44 -14.22
CA SER A 89 -2.27 3.01 -15.02
C SER A 89 -1.47 1.90 -14.31
N ILE A 90 -1.23 2.04 -13.00
CA ILE A 90 -0.50 1.03 -12.18
C ILE A 90 -1.21 -0.33 -12.21
N LEU A 91 -2.53 -0.33 -12.06
CA LEU A 91 -3.40 -1.51 -12.08
C LEU A 91 -3.85 -1.88 -13.50
N ASN A 92 -3.44 -1.09 -14.50
CA ASN A 92 -3.76 -1.26 -15.92
C ASN A 92 -5.25 -1.60 -16.13
N VAL A 93 -6.14 -0.67 -15.77
CA VAL A 93 -7.60 -0.92 -15.71
C VAL A 93 -8.21 -1.38 -17.03
N GLU A 94 -7.66 -0.92 -18.16
CA GLU A 94 -8.11 -1.33 -19.49
C GLU A 94 -7.87 -2.83 -19.73
N ARG A 95 -6.68 -3.33 -19.37
CA ARG A 95 -6.34 -4.75 -19.48
C ARG A 95 -7.01 -5.58 -18.39
N SER A 96 -6.91 -5.12 -17.14
CA SER A 96 -7.31 -5.91 -15.98
C SER A 96 -8.82 -5.94 -15.78
N GLY A 97 -9.56 -4.93 -16.23
CA GLY A 97 -10.99 -4.78 -15.95
C GLY A 97 -11.29 -4.72 -14.45
N LEU A 98 -10.32 -4.27 -13.65
CA LEU A 98 -10.49 -4.05 -12.21
C LEU A 98 -11.33 -2.78 -11.98
N TYR A 99 -12.24 -2.84 -11.01
CA TYR A 99 -12.89 -1.64 -10.53
C TYR A 99 -11.90 -0.83 -9.68
N VAL A 100 -11.53 0.35 -10.16
CA VAL A 100 -10.58 1.25 -9.49
C VAL A 100 -11.21 2.63 -9.36
N ASN A 101 -11.51 3.05 -8.14
CA ASN A 101 -11.89 4.42 -7.84
C ASN A 101 -10.70 5.20 -7.27
N ALA A 102 -10.04 5.95 -8.15
CA ALA A 102 -8.87 6.75 -7.84
C ALA A 102 -9.24 8.22 -7.53
N PHE A 103 -8.42 9.18 -7.94
CA PHE A 103 -8.76 10.60 -7.89
C PHE A 103 -10.04 10.90 -8.69
N GLY A 104 -11.03 11.48 -8.01
CA GLY A 104 -12.33 11.76 -8.62
C GLY A 104 -13.51 11.34 -7.73
N PRO A 105 -14.73 11.67 -8.20
CA PRO A 105 -15.96 11.10 -7.64
C PRO A 105 -16.06 9.59 -7.96
N LEU A 106 -17.09 8.93 -7.44
CA LEU A 106 -17.50 7.61 -7.92
C LEU A 106 -18.18 7.74 -9.29
N ASP A 107 -17.88 6.82 -10.20
CA ASP A 107 -18.55 6.75 -11.51
C ASP A 107 -20.00 6.24 -11.39
N VAL A 108 -20.25 5.36 -10.42
CA VAL A 108 -21.56 4.78 -10.12
C VAL A 108 -21.86 4.97 -8.64
N ILE A 109 -22.94 5.69 -8.34
CA ILE A 109 -23.49 5.82 -6.99
C ILE A 109 -24.50 4.70 -6.79
N SER A 110 -24.35 3.95 -5.70
CA SER A 110 -25.15 2.76 -5.41
C SER A 110 -25.84 2.81 -4.04
N SER A 111 -25.61 3.85 -3.24
CA SER A 111 -26.31 4.09 -1.98
C SER A 111 -26.54 5.59 -1.73
N GLU A 112 -27.53 5.92 -0.88
CA GLU A 112 -27.75 7.30 -0.43
C GLU A 112 -26.54 7.85 0.35
N ASN A 113 -25.83 6.99 1.08
CA ASN A 113 -24.61 7.35 1.78
C ASN A 113 -23.50 7.71 0.80
N GLU A 114 -23.30 6.94 -0.26
CA GLU A 114 -22.32 7.24 -1.32
C GLU A 114 -22.65 8.58 -1.99
N GLN A 115 -23.93 8.86 -2.23
CA GLN A 115 -24.38 10.15 -2.77
C GLN A 115 -24.01 11.31 -1.83
N ARG A 116 -24.23 11.14 -0.52
CA ARG A 116 -23.88 12.15 0.50
C ARG A 116 -22.36 12.33 0.65
N ILE A 117 -21.58 11.25 0.64
CA ILE A 117 -20.11 11.34 0.68
C ILE A 117 -19.63 12.10 -0.56
N GLN A 118 -20.21 11.79 -1.73
CA GLN A 118 -19.85 12.45 -2.97
C GLN A 118 -20.26 13.93 -3.02
N SER A 119 -21.38 14.34 -2.41
CA SER A 119 -21.71 15.77 -2.31
C SER A 119 -20.64 16.52 -1.51
N PHE A 120 -20.21 15.95 -0.37
CA PHE A 120 -19.10 16.54 0.40
C PHE A 120 -17.78 16.58 -0.38
N TYR A 121 -17.53 15.61 -1.26
CA TYR A 121 -16.36 15.62 -2.14
C TYR A 121 -16.35 16.82 -3.09
N PHE A 122 -17.51 17.24 -3.60
CA PHE A 122 -17.62 18.42 -4.45
C PHE A 122 -17.54 19.73 -3.66
N ASP A 123 -18.02 19.73 -2.41
CA ASP A 123 -17.99 20.92 -1.54
C ASP A 123 -16.63 21.14 -0.87
N THR A 124 -15.76 20.13 -0.84
CA THR A 124 -14.46 20.18 -0.17
C THR A 124 -13.37 20.72 -1.10
N PRO A 125 -12.63 21.77 -0.71
CA PRO A 125 -11.47 22.25 -1.45
C PRO A 125 -10.41 21.16 -1.59
N ARG A 126 -9.88 21.00 -2.80
CA ARG A 126 -8.83 20.00 -3.08
C ARG A 126 -7.46 20.68 -2.96
N PRO A 127 -6.58 20.22 -2.05
CA PRO A 127 -5.25 20.79 -1.92
C PRO A 127 -4.32 20.44 -3.09
N TRP A 128 -4.59 19.33 -3.80
CA TRP A 128 -3.76 18.84 -4.90
C TRP A 128 -4.59 18.57 -6.17
N THR A 129 -3.92 18.56 -7.32
CA THR A 129 -4.55 18.40 -8.64
C THR A 129 -4.65 16.94 -9.09
N SER A 130 -3.85 16.05 -8.52
CA SER A 130 -3.77 14.62 -8.85
C SER A 130 -4.12 13.70 -7.67
N VAL A 131 -4.28 14.27 -6.45
CA VAL A 131 -4.56 13.53 -5.22
C VAL A 131 -5.78 14.13 -4.52
N ARG A 132 -6.70 13.26 -4.05
CA ARG A 132 -7.87 13.65 -3.25
C ARG A 132 -7.57 13.46 -1.77
N ASN A 133 -8.30 14.16 -0.91
CA ASN A 133 -8.23 13.90 0.53
C ASN A 133 -8.60 12.45 0.86
N ASP A 134 -7.80 11.82 1.72
CA ASP A 134 -7.91 10.40 2.06
C ASP A 134 -9.25 10.04 2.71
N VAL A 135 -9.95 11.01 3.29
CA VAL A 135 -11.30 10.79 3.81
C VAL A 135 -12.25 10.28 2.74
N PHE A 136 -12.17 10.76 1.50
CA PHE A 136 -13.08 10.29 0.44
C PHE A 136 -12.69 8.89 -0.02
N THR A 137 -11.39 8.61 -0.17
CA THR A 137 -10.88 7.26 -0.43
C THR A 137 -11.36 6.27 0.63
N HIS A 138 -11.19 6.61 1.91
CA HIS A 138 -11.59 5.75 3.02
C HIS A 138 -13.09 5.51 3.06
N ARG A 139 -13.91 6.56 2.93
CA ARG A 139 -15.37 6.44 3.06
C ARG A 139 -15.99 5.69 1.88
N PHE A 140 -15.51 5.92 0.65
CA PHE A 140 -15.94 5.12 -0.49
C PHE A 140 -15.52 3.65 -0.38
N ALA A 141 -14.28 3.38 0.06
CA ALA A 141 -13.83 2.02 0.28
C ALA A 141 -14.66 1.28 1.34
N LEU A 142 -15.03 1.97 2.43
CA LEU A 142 -15.81 1.38 3.52
C LEU A 142 -17.25 1.05 3.08
N GLU A 143 -17.91 1.96 2.36
CA GLU A 143 -19.25 1.70 1.79
C GLU A 143 -19.22 0.52 0.81
N TYR A 144 -18.18 0.44 -0.04
CA TYR A 144 -18.01 -0.68 -0.96
C TYR A 144 -17.72 -1.99 -0.23
N LEU A 145 -16.84 -1.99 0.79
CA LEU A 145 -16.51 -3.18 1.58
C LEU A 145 -17.76 -3.77 2.24
N GLU A 146 -18.60 -2.93 2.84
CA GLU A 146 -19.81 -3.39 3.54
C GLU A 146 -20.89 -3.90 2.57
N ARG A 147 -21.00 -3.27 1.39
CA ARG A 147 -22.01 -3.56 0.39
C ARG A 147 -21.66 -4.76 -0.49
N GLU A 148 -20.47 -4.76 -1.08
CA GLU A 148 -20.06 -5.71 -2.12
C GLU A 148 -19.29 -6.89 -1.57
N GLN A 149 -18.67 -6.74 -0.38
CA GLN A 149 -17.86 -7.76 0.26
C GLN A 149 -16.87 -8.46 -0.71
N PRO A 150 -15.94 -7.71 -1.34
CA PRO A 150 -14.96 -8.28 -2.26
C PRO A 150 -13.99 -9.27 -1.58
N ASP A 151 -13.48 -10.25 -2.33
CA ASP A 151 -12.43 -11.16 -1.85
C ASP A 151 -11.07 -10.44 -1.70
N VAL A 152 -10.81 -9.42 -2.53
CA VAL A 152 -9.59 -8.59 -2.45
C VAL A 152 -9.94 -7.11 -2.53
N LEU A 153 -9.58 -6.36 -1.50
CA LEU A 153 -9.73 -4.89 -1.45
C LEU A 153 -8.37 -4.23 -1.28
N PHE A 154 -7.98 -3.39 -2.24
CA PHE A 154 -6.77 -2.57 -2.14
C PHE A 154 -7.16 -1.12 -1.83
N ILE A 155 -6.55 -0.54 -0.79
CA ILE A 155 -6.79 0.85 -0.40
C ILE A 155 -5.45 1.58 -0.36
N SER A 156 -5.33 2.71 -1.07
CA SER A 156 -4.13 3.53 -1.07
C SER A 156 -4.42 4.97 -0.67
N TYR A 157 -3.85 5.37 0.46
CA TYR A 157 -3.89 6.73 1.00
C TYR A 157 -2.71 7.55 0.47
N GLY A 158 -2.85 8.88 0.42
CA GLY A 158 -1.86 9.79 -0.17
C GLY A 158 -1.49 11.00 0.69
N GLU A 159 -2.30 11.40 1.68
CA GLU A 159 -2.10 12.69 2.38
C GLU A 159 -0.74 12.80 3.08
N THR A 160 -0.22 11.71 3.66
CA THR A 160 1.13 11.73 4.25
C THR A 160 2.22 11.97 3.21
N ASP A 161 2.02 11.54 1.97
CA ASP A 161 2.97 11.80 0.91
C ASP A 161 2.92 13.29 0.51
N ASP A 162 1.77 13.78 0.07
CA ASP A 162 1.65 15.14 -0.44
C ASP A 162 1.90 16.23 0.63
N PHE A 163 1.49 16.02 1.88
CA PHE A 163 1.81 16.99 2.95
C PHE A 163 3.30 17.05 3.29
N ALA A 164 4.05 15.97 3.05
CA ALA A 164 5.50 16.00 3.17
C ALA A 164 6.12 16.81 2.02
N HIS A 165 5.66 16.61 0.79
CA HIS A 165 6.09 17.44 -0.36
C HIS A 165 5.82 18.93 -0.17
N ASP A 166 4.70 19.28 0.49
CA ASP A 166 4.36 20.66 0.84
C ASP A 166 5.18 21.23 2.01
N GLY A 167 6.03 20.42 2.67
CA GLY A 167 6.76 20.82 3.87
C GLY A 167 5.86 21.06 5.10
N LYS A 168 4.61 20.60 5.08
CA LYS A 168 3.60 20.84 6.14
C LYS A 168 3.69 19.75 7.20
N TYR A 169 4.73 19.81 8.03
CA TYR A 169 4.99 18.78 9.05
C TYR A 169 3.80 18.51 10.00
N HIS A 170 3.05 19.54 10.41
CA HIS A 170 1.88 19.35 11.27
C HIS A 170 0.75 18.58 10.56
N GLU A 171 0.44 18.93 9.31
CA GLU A 171 -0.54 18.21 8.48
C GLU A 171 -0.08 16.77 8.20
N TYR A 172 1.22 16.56 7.97
CA TYR A 172 1.79 15.21 7.83
C TYR A 172 1.50 14.33 9.07
N ILE A 173 1.74 14.86 10.28
CA ILE A 173 1.47 14.13 11.53
C ILE A 173 -0.03 13.91 11.75
N TRP A 174 -0.87 14.89 11.41
CA TRP A 174 -2.32 14.75 11.49
C TRP A 174 -2.87 13.74 10.48
N ALA A 175 -2.35 13.73 9.26
CA ALA A 175 -2.67 12.74 8.24
C ALA A 175 -2.27 11.33 8.73
N ALA A 176 -1.04 11.14 9.23
CA ALA A 176 -0.61 9.85 9.77
C ALA A 176 -1.52 9.35 10.92
N ASN A 177 -1.97 10.25 11.81
CA ASN A 177 -2.92 9.90 12.86
C ASN A 177 -4.31 9.54 12.32
N ARG A 178 -4.79 10.29 11.31
CA ARG A 178 -6.07 10.04 10.65
C ARG A 178 -6.07 8.72 9.89
N THR A 179 -5.00 8.43 9.16
CA THR A 179 -4.80 7.19 8.42
C THR A 179 -4.73 5.99 9.36
N ASP A 180 -4.05 6.10 10.50
CA ASP A 180 -4.07 5.05 11.53
C ASP A 180 -5.49 4.74 12.03
N ARG A 181 -6.32 5.78 12.26
CA ARG A 181 -7.73 5.58 12.59
C ARG A 181 -8.50 4.91 11.45
N PHE A 182 -8.30 5.33 10.19
CA PHE A 182 -8.94 4.72 9.03
C PHE A 182 -8.60 3.24 8.87
N ILE A 183 -7.33 2.87 9.03
CA ILE A 183 -6.89 1.47 9.01
C ILE A 183 -7.60 0.68 10.13
N GLY A 184 -7.72 1.26 11.33
CA GLY A 184 -8.47 0.67 12.43
C GLY A 184 -9.96 0.50 12.16
N GLU A 185 -10.60 1.44 11.46
CA GLU A 185 -12.00 1.34 11.03
C GLU A 185 -12.19 0.20 10.01
N ILE A 186 -11.29 0.06 9.03
CA ILE A 186 -11.32 -1.09 8.10
C ILE A 186 -11.20 -2.41 8.87
N TRP A 187 -10.22 -2.53 9.76
CA TRP A 187 -10.04 -3.74 10.56
C TRP A 187 -11.27 -4.06 11.43
N ALA A 188 -11.85 -3.05 12.09
CA ALA A 188 -13.05 -3.23 12.90
C ALA A 188 -14.24 -3.71 12.05
N THR A 189 -14.39 -3.20 10.82
CA THR A 189 -15.43 -3.66 9.89
C THR A 189 -15.18 -5.09 9.42
N LEU A 190 -13.95 -5.46 9.06
CA LEU A 190 -13.59 -6.85 8.74
C LEU A 190 -13.91 -7.80 9.90
N GLN A 191 -13.58 -7.40 11.13
CA GLN A 191 -13.91 -8.15 12.33
C GLN A 191 -15.39 -8.08 12.73
N ARG A 192 -16.22 -7.30 12.06
CA ARG A 192 -17.67 -7.23 12.32
C ARG A 192 -18.47 -8.11 11.36
N LEU A 193 -18.01 -8.21 10.12
CA LEU A 193 -18.68 -8.95 9.06
C LEU A 193 -18.30 -10.43 9.10
N ASP A 194 -19.30 -11.32 9.14
CA ASP A 194 -19.08 -12.77 9.27
C ASP A 194 -18.30 -13.36 8.08
N ALA A 195 -18.37 -12.73 6.89
CA ALA A 195 -17.60 -13.15 5.72
C ALA A 195 -16.08 -13.01 5.87
N TYR A 196 -15.60 -12.17 6.80
CA TYR A 196 -14.19 -11.79 6.93
C TYR A 196 -13.59 -12.06 8.31
N ARG A 197 -14.43 -12.10 9.34
CA ARG A 197 -14.01 -12.29 10.72
C ARG A 197 -13.11 -13.54 10.82
N ASP A 198 -11.93 -13.35 11.43
CA ASP A 198 -10.93 -14.39 11.65
C ASP A 198 -10.48 -15.18 10.40
N ASN A 199 -10.79 -14.71 9.19
CA ASN A 199 -10.44 -15.37 7.93
C ASN A 199 -9.79 -14.43 6.89
N THR A 200 -9.44 -13.21 7.28
CA THR A 200 -8.83 -12.21 6.39
C THR A 200 -7.36 -11.97 6.72
N THR A 201 -6.52 -11.98 5.69
CA THR A 201 -5.15 -11.42 5.77
C THR A 201 -5.21 -9.93 5.50
N PHE A 202 -4.77 -9.12 6.47
CA PHE A 202 -4.74 -7.68 6.40
C PHE A 202 -3.29 -7.20 6.43
N PHE A 203 -2.79 -6.69 5.30
CA PHE A 203 -1.40 -6.29 5.10
C PHE A 203 -1.30 -4.79 4.87
N ILE A 204 -0.34 -4.15 5.53
CA ILE A 204 -0.15 -2.69 5.55
C ILE A 204 1.33 -2.41 5.26
N THR A 205 1.60 -1.51 4.33
CA THR A 205 2.97 -1.11 3.93
C THR A 205 2.97 0.29 3.33
N THR A 206 4.16 0.82 3.09
CA THR A 206 4.38 2.01 2.24
C THR A 206 5.05 1.60 0.92
N ASP A 207 4.88 2.42 -0.11
CA ASP A 207 5.47 2.27 -1.45
C ASP A 207 6.92 2.76 -1.52
N HIS A 208 7.30 3.70 -0.65
CA HIS A 208 8.70 4.10 -0.41
C HIS A 208 8.84 4.75 0.98
N GLY A 209 10.09 5.10 1.31
CA GLY A 209 10.47 5.88 2.48
C GLY A 209 10.57 7.38 2.22
N ARG A 210 11.07 8.11 3.20
CA ARG A 210 11.36 9.55 3.12
C ARG A 210 12.82 9.78 3.51
N GLY A 211 13.42 10.87 3.00
CA GLY A 211 14.78 11.23 3.37
C GLY A 211 14.89 11.58 4.86
N GLN A 212 15.98 11.15 5.51
CA GLN A 212 16.23 11.42 6.92
C GLN A 212 17.20 12.58 7.14
N LEU A 213 18.26 12.66 6.34
CA LEU A 213 19.32 13.65 6.47
C LEU A 213 19.77 14.17 5.09
N PRO A 214 19.96 15.50 4.95
CA PRO A 214 19.67 16.57 5.93
C PRO A 214 18.16 16.67 6.25
N LEU A 215 17.77 17.38 7.32
CA LEU A 215 16.39 17.34 7.82
C LEU A 215 15.37 17.59 6.72
N GLU A 216 15.64 18.54 5.82
CA GLU A 216 14.79 18.96 4.69
C GLU A 216 14.48 17.82 3.70
N SER A 217 15.32 16.78 3.64
CA SER A 217 15.16 15.64 2.73
C SER A 217 13.87 14.83 2.98
N TRP A 218 13.22 15.00 4.14
CA TRP A 218 11.93 14.37 4.42
C TRP A 218 10.81 14.82 3.46
N GLN A 219 10.96 15.99 2.82
CA GLN A 219 10.02 16.53 1.82
C GLN A 219 10.22 15.90 0.44
N HIS A 220 11.27 15.10 0.27
CA HIS A 220 11.72 14.58 -1.00
C HIS A 220 11.84 13.06 -0.93
N HIS A 221 11.92 12.47 -2.11
CA HIS A 221 12.18 11.06 -2.33
C HIS A 221 12.89 10.89 -3.70
N SER A 222 13.31 9.67 -4.04
CA SER A 222 14.14 9.31 -5.21
C SER A 222 15.64 9.65 -5.07
N PRO A 223 16.56 8.71 -5.37
CA PRO A 223 17.99 8.97 -5.40
C PRO A 223 18.40 9.91 -6.55
N THR A 224 17.48 10.22 -7.48
CA THR A 224 17.73 11.13 -8.60
C THR A 224 17.42 12.59 -8.28
N ALA A 225 16.88 12.90 -7.10
CA ALA A 225 16.66 14.30 -6.72
C ALA A 225 18.02 15.03 -6.56
N PRO A 226 18.14 16.32 -6.94
CA PRO A 226 19.41 17.06 -6.93
C PRO A 226 20.20 16.95 -5.61
N GLU A 227 19.49 16.92 -4.49
CA GLU A 227 19.99 16.75 -3.12
C GLU A 227 20.61 15.35 -2.84
N HIS A 228 20.35 14.35 -3.69
CA HIS A 228 20.75 12.95 -3.52
C HIS A 228 21.76 12.45 -4.58
N VAL A 229 22.10 13.27 -5.58
CA VAL A 229 22.95 12.90 -6.75
C VAL A 229 24.33 12.32 -6.37
N ASN A 230 24.84 12.59 -5.17
CA ASN A 230 26.14 12.10 -4.69
C ASN A 230 26.06 11.23 -3.42
N GLN A 231 24.86 10.78 -3.02
CA GLN A 231 24.68 9.96 -1.81
C GLN A 231 24.09 8.60 -2.20
N ASP A 232 24.95 7.60 -2.29
CA ASP A 232 24.51 6.21 -2.47
C ASP A 232 23.65 5.79 -1.27
N SER A 233 22.35 5.63 -1.52
CA SER A 233 21.35 5.22 -0.52
C SER A 233 21.74 3.91 0.16
N LEU A 234 22.36 2.96 -0.56
CA LEU A 234 22.81 1.68 -0.01
C LEU A 234 23.90 1.85 1.06
N ASN A 235 24.82 2.81 0.88
CA ASN A 235 25.89 3.06 1.83
C ASN A 235 25.41 3.81 3.08
N ARG A 236 24.38 4.65 2.97
CA ARG A 236 23.73 5.29 4.14
C ARG A 236 22.91 4.27 4.94
N TYR A 237 22.15 3.43 4.24
CA TYR A 237 21.30 2.42 4.86
C TYR A 237 22.09 1.35 5.60
N ALA A 238 23.18 0.86 5.02
CA ALA A 238 24.10 -0.08 5.67
C ALA A 238 24.79 0.50 6.93
N GLN A 239 24.77 1.82 7.12
CA GLN A 239 25.28 2.53 8.31
C GLN A 239 24.16 2.88 9.32
N GLY A 240 22.93 2.38 9.12
CA GLY A 240 21.80 2.64 10.01
C GLY A 240 21.13 4.01 9.81
N ILE A 241 21.39 4.67 8.67
CA ILE A 241 20.72 5.92 8.29
C ILE A 241 19.63 5.55 7.29
N ALA A 242 18.37 5.70 7.69
CA ALA A 242 17.23 5.45 6.81
C ALA A 242 17.26 6.44 5.64
N GLY A 243 17.13 5.93 4.42
CA GLY A 243 16.84 6.72 3.24
C GLY A 243 15.44 6.45 2.70
N GLU A 244 15.23 6.92 1.48
CA GLU A 244 13.99 6.83 0.74
C GLU A 244 13.67 5.37 0.35
N GLU A 245 14.64 4.46 0.46
CA GLU A 245 14.49 3.02 0.33
C GLU A 245 13.80 2.37 1.53
N ALA A 246 13.92 2.96 2.72
CA ALA A 246 13.46 2.36 3.96
C ALA A 246 11.93 2.37 4.04
N VAL A 247 11.33 1.19 4.21
CA VAL A 247 9.88 1.05 4.39
C VAL A 247 9.59 0.25 5.65
N TRP A 248 8.31 0.16 5.99
CA TRP A 248 7.83 -0.74 7.01
C TRP A 248 6.67 -1.56 6.45
N MET A 249 6.52 -2.77 6.98
CA MET A 249 5.41 -3.66 6.65
C MET A 249 4.83 -4.22 7.93
N ALA A 250 3.51 -4.39 7.97
CA ALA A 250 2.82 -5.02 9.07
C ALA A 250 1.66 -5.86 8.55
N ALA A 251 1.34 -6.96 9.23
CA ALA A 251 0.21 -7.79 8.85
C ALA A 251 -0.51 -8.40 10.05
N LEU A 252 -1.80 -8.67 9.85
CA LEU A 252 -2.71 -9.38 10.74
C LEU A 252 -3.45 -10.47 9.95
N GLY A 253 -3.88 -11.53 10.63
CA GLY A 253 -4.71 -12.57 10.01
C GLY A 253 -4.44 -13.97 10.56
N PRO A 254 -5.26 -14.97 10.17
CA PRO A 254 -5.13 -16.35 10.64
C PRO A 254 -3.85 -17.02 10.16
N ASP A 255 -3.34 -16.66 8.98
CA ASP A 255 -2.10 -17.21 8.40
C ASP A 255 -0.87 -16.35 8.71
N ILE A 256 -1.06 -15.26 9.46
CA ILE A 256 0.00 -14.35 9.86
C ILE A 256 0.47 -14.69 11.28
N SER A 257 1.78 -14.76 11.45
CA SER A 257 2.42 -14.96 12.73
C SER A 257 2.14 -13.80 13.68
N SER A 258 1.78 -14.10 14.93
CA SER A 258 1.59 -13.10 16.00
C SER A 258 2.88 -12.83 16.79
N ARG A 259 4.06 -13.01 16.17
CA ARG A 259 5.37 -12.90 16.82
C ARG A 259 5.78 -11.47 17.17
N GLY A 260 5.02 -10.45 16.72
CA GLY A 260 5.38 -9.05 16.87
C GLY A 260 6.50 -8.65 15.91
N GLU A 261 7.51 -7.96 16.43
CA GLU A 261 8.60 -7.41 15.63
C GLU A 261 9.47 -8.51 14.98
N ILE A 262 9.74 -8.35 13.70
CA ILE A 262 10.60 -9.24 12.91
C ILE A 262 12.00 -8.62 12.87
N ILE A 263 12.98 -9.33 13.42
CA ILE A 263 14.41 -8.98 13.31
C ILE A 263 14.99 -9.62 12.05
N THR A 264 15.84 -8.88 11.35
CA THR A 264 16.34 -9.26 10.01
C THR A 264 17.87 -9.38 10.00
N PRO A 265 18.45 -10.41 10.64
CA PRO A 265 19.91 -10.57 10.73
C PRO A 265 20.56 -10.91 9.37
N ASN A 266 19.77 -11.36 8.40
CA ASN A 266 20.25 -11.83 7.10
C ASN A 266 19.94 -10.84 5.96
N GLY A 267 19.75 -9.56 6.28
CA GLY A 267 19.38 -8.53 5.32
C GLY A 267 17.88 -8.23 5.30
N CYS A 268 17.53 -7.13 4.64
CA CYS A 268 16.24 -6.48 4.74
C CYS A 268 15.15 -7.23 3.96
N LEU A 269 13.92 -7.16 4.45
CA LEU A 269 12.75 -7.68 3.75
C LEU A 269 12.33 -6.70 2.64
N THR A 270 12.09 -7.22 1.44
CA THR A 270 11.93 -6.40 0.24
C THR A 270 10.47 -6.34 -0.24
N SER A 271 9.99 -5.16 -0.65
CA SER A 271 8.57 -4.94 -0.99
C SER A 271 8.06 -5.78 -2.17
N ASN A 272 8.93 -6.23 -3.08
CA ASN A 272 8.55 -7.12 -4.17
C ASN A 272 8.11 -8.53 -3.71
N ARG A 273 8.22 -8.84 -2.41
CA ARG A 273 7.80 -10.11 -1.81
C ARG A 273 6.35 -10.07 -1.30
N VAL A 274 5.69 -8.91 -1.29
CA VAL A 274 4.34 -8.74 -0.76
C VAL A 274 3.31 -9.55 -1.55
N ALA A 275 3.25 -9.39 -2.88
CA ALA A 275 2.30 -10.10 -3.73
C ALA A 275 2.31 -11.62 -3.53
N ALA A 276 3.50 -12.25 -3.55
CA ALA A 276 3.63 -13.69 -3.35
C ALA A 276 3.22 -14.13 -1.93
N THR A 277 3.44 -13.27 -0.92
CA THR A 277 3.00 -13.52 0.46
C THR A 277 1.47 -13.57 0.55
N LEU A 278 0.79 -12.60 -0.06
CA LEU A 278 -0.68 -12.54 -0.10
C LEU A 278 -1.30 -13.70 -0.90
N ILE A 279 -0.68 -14.09 -2.02
CA ILE A 279 -1.11 -15.28 -2.76
C ILE A 279 -0.91 -16.54 -1.92
N HIS A 280 0.19 -16.64 -1.18
CA HIS A 280 0.48 -17.78 -0.32
C HIS A 280 -0.55 -17.94 0.81
N THR A 281 -1.03 -16.85 1.42
CA THR A 281 -2.08 -16.94 2.45
C THR A 281 -3.41 -17.46 1.91
N LEU A 282 -3.60 -17.48 0.59
CA LEU A 282 -4.77 -18.10 -0.05
C LEU A 282 -4.56 -19.59 -0.38
N GLY A 283 -3.41 -20.18 0.02
CA GLY A 283 -3.05 -21.56 -0.31
C GLY A 283 -2.67 -21.78 -1.77
N ILE A 284 -2.40 -20.71 -2.52
CA ILE A 284 -2.05 -20.75 -3.94
C ILE A 284 -0.54 -20.72 -4.10
N ASP A 285 0.02 -21.56 -4.96
CA ASP A 285 1.43 -21.47 -5.34
C ASP A 285 1.62 -20.31 -6.33
N PHE A 286 2.19 -19.20 -5.86
CA PHE A 286 2.42 -17.99 -6.68
C PHE A 286 3.17 -18.27 -7.99
N ARG A 287 3.99 -19.32 -8.05
CA ARG A 287 4.78 -19.68 -9.25
C ARG A 287 3.91 -20.18 -10.40
N THR A 288 2.70 -20.66 -10.11
CA THR A 288 1.74 -21.05 -11.16
C THR A 288 1.10 -19.82 -11.81
N LEU A 289 1.02 -18.70 -11.08
CA LEU A 289 0.49 -17.43 -11.58
C LEU A 289 1.58 -16.58 -12.25
N ASN A 290 2.72 -16.41 -11.58
CA ASN A 290 3.87 -15.68 -12.09
C ASN A 290 5.16 -16.09 -11.34
N PRO A 291 6.08 -16.85 -11.96
CA PRO A 291 7.31 -17.29 -11.31
C PRO A 291 8.35 -16.18 -11.10
N ASN A 292 8.14 -14.98 -11.68
CA ASN A 292 9.07 -13.85 -11.56
C ASN A 292 8.87 -13.01 -10.28
N MET A 293 7.85 -13.34 -9.45
CA MET A 293 7.61 -12.61 -8.20
C MET A 293 8.73 -12.87 -7.18
N GLY A 294 8.99 -11.89 -6.31
CA GLY A 294 9.78 -12.10 -5.10
C GLY A 294 9.19 -13.22 -4.24
N ALA A 295 10.02 -14.11 -3.70
CA ALA A 295 9.56 -15.22 -2.87
C ALA A 295 8.82 -14.71 -1.61
N PRO A 296 7.80 -15.43 -1.10
CA PRO A 296 7.02 -15.01 0.07
C PRO A 296 7.86 -14.60 1.29
N LEU A 297 7.37 -13.62 2.04
CA LEU A 297 7.87 -13.18 3.34
C LEU A 297 7.56 -14.24 4.40
N ARG A 298 8.36 -15.31 4.47
CA ARG A 298 8.18 -16.42 5.43
C ARG A 298 8.21 -15.97 6.88
N GLU A 299 8.86 -14.85 7.14
CA GLU A 299 8.94 -14.19 8.44
C GLU A 299 7.56 -13.71 8.93
N PHE A 300 6.63 -13.43 8.02
CA PHE A 300 5.25 -13.06 8.35
C PHE A 300 4.31 -14.25 8.51
N LEU A 301 4.63 -15.40 7.91
CA LEU A 301 3.72 -16.54 7.81
C LEU A 301 3.77 -17.44 9.07
N ARG A 302 2.68 -18.18 9.31
CA ARG A 302 2.59 -19.24 10.34
C ARG A 302 3.17 -20.57 9.86
#